data_AF-A0A2V7DVS3-F1
#
_entry.id   AF-A0A2V7DVS3-F1
#
_cell.length_a   1.000
_cell.length_b   1.000
_cell.length_c   1.000
_cell.angle_alpha   90.00
_cell.angle_beta   90.00
_cell.angle_gamma   90.00
#
_symmetry.space_group_name_H-M   'P 1'
#
loop_
_entity.id
_entity.type
_entity.pdbx_description
1 polymer ?
#
loop_
_entity_poly.entity_id
_entity_poly.type
_entity_poly.pdbx_seq_one_letter_code
_entity_poly.pdbx_strand_id
1 'polypeptide(L)'
;YDEIGNIQGGSFIDYLVPTAVETPNWETDKTCTPSPHHPLGAKGVGESATVGAPVAIANAVVDALWHLGVRHVDIPITPPKIWRLLRDKGVNE
;
A
#
# COMPACT_ATOMS: atom_id res chain seq x y z
N TYR A 1 2.04 19.52 -0.35
CA TYR A 1 2.22 20.98 -0.40
C TYR A 1 0.86 21.63 -0.56
N ASP A 2 0.63 22.77 0.08
CA ASP A 2 -0.55 23.58 -0.21
C ASP A 2 -0.30 24.51 -1.42
N GLU A 3 -1.30 25.31 -1.79
CA GLU A 3 -1.30 26.17 -2.98
C GLU A 3 -0.21 27.25 -2.97
N ILE A 4 0.33 27.61 -1.80
CA ILE A 4 1.40 28.60 -1.64
C ILE A 4 2.76 27.96 -1.35
N GLY A 5 2.86 26.63 -1.43
CA GLY A 5 4.12 25.91 -1.34
C GLY A 5 4.57 25.55 0.07
N ASN A 6 3.71 25.63 1.10
CA ASN A 6 4.08 25.11 2.41
C ASN A 6 4.11 23.57 2.39
N ILE A 7 5.09 22.99 3.07
CA ILE A 7 5.16 21.55 3.30
C ILE A 7 4.03 21.17 4.26
N GLN A 8 3.18 20.25 3.83
CA GLN A 8 2.11 19.67 4.64
C GLN A 8 2.56 18.27 5.08
N GLY A 9 2.33 17.90 6.33
CA GLY A 9 2.76 16.59 6.87
C GLY A 9 4.27 16.43 7.04
N GLY A 10 5.00 17.53 7.32
CA GLY A 10 6.46 17.52 7.53
C GLY A 10 6.91 17.02 8.91
N SER A 11 6.02 16.40 9.69
CA SER A 11 6.31 15.88 11.03
C SER A 11 5.54 14.59 11.29
N PHE A 12 5.94 13.84 12.33
CA PHE A 12 5.24 12.60 12.73
C PHE A 12 3.88 12.83 13.39
N ILE A 13 3.42 14.07 13.54
CA ILE A 13 2.04 14.36 13.96
C ILE A 13 1.06 13.88 12.88
N ASP A 14 1.39 14.12 11.60
CA ASP A 14 0.53 13.80 10.47
C ASP A 14 1.13 12.74 9.53
N TYR A 15 2.47 12.65 9.47
CA TYR A 15 3.15 11.65 8.65
C TYR A 15 3.08 10.30 9.34
N LEU A 16 2.22 9.43 8.81
CA LEU A 16 2.00 8.10 9.39
C LEU A 16 3.27 7.24 9.29
N VAL A 17 3.89 7.01 10.44
CA VAL A 17 4.83 5.91 10.67
C VAL A 17 4.07 4.88 11.50
N PRO A 18 3.75 3.69 10.96
CA PRO A 18 2.92 2.72 11.68
C PRO A 18 3.63 2.24 12.95
N THR A 19 2.86 2.08 14.03
CA THR A 19 3.37 1.47 15.26
C THR A 19 3.18 -0.05 15.22
N ALA A 20 3.50 -0.73 16.32
CA ALA A 20 3.21 -2.15 16.46
C ALA A 20 1.70 -2.48 16.45
N VAL A 21 0.83 -1.51 16.74
CA VAL A 21 -0.63 -1.71 16.76
C VAL A 21 -1.21 -1.75 15.34
N GLU A 22 -0.73 -0.90 14.43
CA GLU A 22 -1.22 -0.84 13.05
C GLU A 22 -0.50 -1.82 12.12
N THR A 23 0.73 -2.21 12.45
CA THR A 23 1.52 -3.11 11.62
C THR A 23 0.94 -4.52 11.68
N PRO A 24 0.55 -5.12 10.54
CA PRO A 24 -0.01 -6.47 10.55
C PRO A 24 1.07 -7.52 10.89
N ASN A 25 0.63 -8.70 11.30
CA ASN A 25 1.50 -9.86 11.36
C ASN A 25 1.86 -10.31 9.94
N TRP A 26 3.13 -10.68 9.74
CA TRP A 26 3.64 -11.09 8.43
C TRP A 26 3.87 -12.59 8.38
N GLU A 27 3.31 -13.22 7.35
CA GLU A 27 3.69 -14.56 6.92
C GLU A 27 4.69 -14.42 5.77
N THR A 28 5.76 -15.23 5.80
CA THR A 28 6.81 -15.19 4.77
C THR A 28 7.05 -16.59 4.23
N ASP A 29 7.33 -16.67 2.93
CA ASP A 29 7.69 -17.91 2.26
C ASP A 29 8.73 -17.63 1.17
N LYS A 30 9.35 -18.68 0.63
CA LYS A 30 10.36 -18.56 -0.43
C LYS A 30 10.43 -19.79 -1.32
N THR A 31 10.81 -19.56 -2.57
CA THR A 31 11.35 -20.58 -3.47
C THR A 31 12.79 -20.21 -3.85
N CYS A 32 13.52 -21.12 -4.50
CA CYS A 32 14.90 -20.88 -4.90
C CYS A 32 15.06 -21.03 -6.41
N THR A 33 15.30 -19.91 -7.08
CA THR A 33 15.71 -19.86 -8.50
C THR A 33 17.01 -19.07 -8.58
N PRO A 34 18.18 -19.75 -8.54
CA PRO A 34 19.48 -19.08 -8.52
C PRO A 34 19.70 -18.13 -9.71
N SER A 35 20.48 -17.07 -9.51
CA SER A 35 21.02 -16.30 -10.63
C SER A 35 22.07 -17.15 -11.36
N PRO A 36 21.94 -17.38 -12.68
CA PRO A 36 22.89 -18.22 -13.42
C PRO A 36 24.27 -17.57 -13.62
N HIS A 37 24.42 -16.28 -13.27
CA HIS A 37 25.62 -15.48 -13.54
C HIS A 37 26.23 -14.84 -12.27
N HIS A 38 25.58 -14.95 -11.11
CA HIS A 38 26.18 -14.53 -9.84
C HIS A 38 27.07 -15.66 -9.30
N PRO A 39 28.32 -15.40 -8.84
CA PRO A 39 29.24 -16.45 -8.38
C PRO A 39 28.69 -17.38 -7.29
N LEU A 40 27.73 -16.89 -6.50
CA LEU A 40 27.04 -17.63 -5.44
C LEU A 40 25.59 -18.00 -5.76
N GLY A 41 25.10 -17.69 -6.96
CA GLY A 41 23.69 -17.86 -7.34
C GLY A 41 22.70 -16.93 -6.61
N ALA A 42 23.18 -16.01 -5.76
CA ALA A 42 22.35 -15.09 -4.98
C ALA A 42 21.68 -13.99 -5.83
N LYS A 43 20.56 -13.46 -5.32
CA LYS A 43 19.83 -12.30 -5.85
C LYS A 43 19.59 -11.29 -4.72
N GLY A 44 19.50 -10.00 -5.06
CA GLY A 44 19.08 -8.96 -4.11
C GLY A 44 17.60 -9.08 -3.76
N VAL A 45 17.24 -8.78 -2.50
CA VAL A 45 15.86 -8.92 -1.99
C VAL A 45 15.40 -7.78 -1.07
N GLY A 46 16.31 -6.88 -0.66
CA GLY A 46 16.03 -5.89 0.39
C GLY A 46 14.86 -4.94 0.10
N GLU A 47 14.58 -4.67 -1.17
CA GLU A 47 13.47 -3.81 -1.60
C GLU A 47 12.24 -4.60 -2.07
N SER A 48 12.33 -5.93 -2.22
CA SER A 48 11.27 -6.74 -2.83
C SER A 48 9.92 -6.60 -2.12
N ALA A 49 9.94 -6.54 -0.78
CA ALA A 49 8.73 -6.31 0.01
C ALA A 49 8.17 -4.90 -0.21
N THR A 50 9.02 -3.87 -0.21
CA THR A 50 8.61 -2.48 -0.46
C THR A 50 8.07 -2.27 -1.88
N VAL A 51 8.56 -3.02 -2.86
CA VAL A 51 8.05 -3.01 -4.24
C VAL A 51 6.70 -3.71 -4.35
N GLY A 52 6.56 -4.91 -3.78
CA GLY A 52 5.35 -5.73 -3.94
C GLY A 52 4.18 -5.33 -3.04
N ALA A 53 4.45 -4.96 -1.78
CA ALA A 53 3.41 -4.75 -0.77
C ALA A 53 2.43 -3.61 -1.08
N PRO A 54 2.84 -2.41 -1.55
CA PRO A 54 1.90 -1.33 -1.84
C PRO A 54 0.85 -1.72 -2.90
N VAL A 55 1.29 -2.44 -3.94
CA VAL A 55 0.39 -2.90 -5.01
C VAL A 55 -0.52 -4.03 -4.53
N ALA A 56 -0.01 -4.97 -3.73
CA ALA A 56 -0.83 -6.02 -3.13
C ALA A 56 -1.96 -5.45 -2.27
N ILE A 57 -1.66 -4.45 -1.44
CA ILE A 57 -2.64 -3.77 -0.58
C ILE A 57 -3.65 -2.98 -1.44
N ALA A 58 -3.18 -2.19 -2.41
CA ALA A 58 -4.07 -1.42 -3.28
C ALA A 58 -5.03 -2.30 -4.08
N ASN A 59 -4.54 -3.42 -4.63
CA ASN A 59 -5.35 -4.38 -5.34
C ASN A 59 -6.38 -5.06 -4.44
N ALA A 60 -6.02 -5.41 -3.19
CA ALA A 60 -6.97 -5.97 -2.24
C ALA A 60 -8.14 -5.02 -1.94
N VAL A 61 -7.85 -3.72 -1.80
CA VAL A 61 -8.90 -2.70 -1.59
C VAL A 61 -9.76 -2.53 -2.84
N VAL A 62 -9.16 -2.49 -4.04
CA VAL A 62 -9.92 -2.40 -5.30
C VAL A 62 -10.79 -3.64 -5.51
N ASP A 63 -10.27 -4.83 -5.23
CA ASP A 63 -10.99 -6.10 -5.33
C ASP A 63 -12.21 -6.13 -4.41
N ALA A 64 -12.04 -5.73 -3.14
CA ALA A 64 -13.14 -5.63 -2.19
C ALA A 64 -14.29 -4.71 -2.68
N LEU A 65 -13.95 -3.65 -3.41
CA LEU A 65 -14.90 -2.67 -3.94
C LEU A 65 -15.31 -2.94 -5.40
N TRP A 66 -14.81 -4.02 -6.01
CA TRP A 66 -14.98 -4.28 -7.44
C TRP A 66 -16.46 -4.42 -7.83
N HIS A 67 -17.25 -5.04 -6.96
CA HIS A 67 -18.70 -5.23 -7.15
C HIS A 67 -19.47 -3.90 -7.19
N LEU A 68 -18.93 -2.81 -6.63
CA LEU A 68 -19.48 -1.45 -6.69
C LEU A 68 -19.03 -0.67 -7.94
N GLY A 69 -18.33 -1.33 -8.87
CA GLY A 69 -17.79 -0.69 -10.07
C GLY A 69 -16.54 0.15 -9.82
N VAL A 70 -15.88 0.01 -8.67
CA VAL A 70 -14.56 0.61 -8.42
C VAL A 70 -13.51 -0.19 -9.19
N ARG A 71 -12.62 0.51 -9.91
CA ARG A 71 -11.54 -0.11 -10.71
C ARG A 71 -10.15 0.42 -10.39
N HIS A 72 -10.09 1.50 -9.61
CA HIS A 72 -8.86 2.17 -9.24
C HIS A 72 -9.08 2.95 -7.95
N VAL A 73 -8.05 3.02 -7.12
CA VAL A 73 -7.98 3.87 -5.93
C VAL A 73 -6.57 4.44 -5.84
N ASP A 74 -6.44 5.77 -5.82
CA ASP A 74 -5.14 6.42 -5.66
C ASP A 74 -4.58 6.23 -4.25
N ILE A 75 -3.29 5.89 -4.16
CA ILE A 75 -2.54 5.91 -2.89
C ILE A 75 -2.25 7.37 -2.45
N PRO A 76 -2.13 7.67 -1.15
CA PRO A 76 -2.34 6.76 -0.02
C PRO A 76 -3.82 6.42 0.17
N ILE A 77 -4.10 5.18 0.58
CA ILE A 77 -5.45 4.69 0.85
C ILE A 77 -5.80 5.04 2.29
N THR A 78 -6.52 6.15 2.49
CA THR A 78 -6.90 6.61 3.83
C THR A 78 -8.37 6.31 4.11
N PRO A 79 -8.77 6.12 5.39
CA PRO A 79 -10.17 5.87 5.73
C PRO A 79 -11.15 6.93 5.19
N PRO A 80 -10.85 8.25 5.27
CA PRO A 80 -11.74 9.27 4.69
C PRO A 80 -11.88 9.16 3.16
N LYS A 81 -10.83 8.74 2.44
CA LYS A 81 -10.88 8.53 0.98
C LYS A 81 -11.81 7.37 0.63
N ILE A 82 -11.68 6.24 1.33
CA ILE A 82 -12.54 5.07 1.13
C ILE A 82 -13.99 5.37 1.52
N TRP A 83 -14.21 6.05 2.63
CA TRP A 83 -15.56 6.44 3.06
C TRP A 83 -16.26 7.34 2.04
N ARG A 84 -15.57 8.35 1.49
CA ARG A 84 -16.13 9.20 0.41
C ARG A 84 -16.45 8.37 -0.83
N LEU A 85 -15.54 7.49 -1.23
CA LEU A 85 -15.73 6.61 -2.38
C LEU A 85 -16.97 5.72 -2.23
N LEU A 86 -17.16 5.12 -1.05
CA LEU A 86 -18.34 4.28 -0.75
C LEU A 86 -19.64 5.09 -0.86
N ARG A 87 -19.66 6.32 -0.32
CA ARG A 87 -20.82 7.21 -0.43
C ARG A 87 -21.13 7.62 -1.86
N ASP A 88 -20.11 7.93 -2.66
CA ASP A 88 -20.27 8.24 -4.08
C ASP A 88 -20.84 7.06 -4.88
N LYS A 89 -20.62 5.82 -4.38
CA LYS A 89 -21.22 4.59 -4.91
C LYS A 89 -22.58 4.25 -4.30
N GLY A 90 -23.14 5.11 -3.47
CA GLY A 90 -24.48 4.94 -2.89
C GLY A 90 -24.55 3.94 -1.73
N VAL A 91 -23.40 3.53 -1.17
CA VAL A 91 -23.36 2.73 0.06
C VAL A 91 -23.59 3.68 1.24
N ASN A 92 -24.81 3.64 1.77
CA ASN A 92 -25.23 4.43 2.93
C ASN A 92 -25.44 3.46 4.11
N GLU A 93 -24.61 3.63 5.16
CA GLU A 93 -24.42 2.75 6.33
C GLU A 93 -23.53 1.52 6.08
#